data_AF-A0A7Z1R403-F1
#
_entry.id   AF-A0A7Z1R403-F1
#
_cell.length_a   1.000
_cell.length_b   1.000
_cell.length_c   1.000
_cell.angle_alpha   90.00
_cell.angle_beta   90.00
_cell.angle_gamma   90.00
#
_symmetry.space_group_name_H-M   'P 1'
#
loop_
_entity.id
_entity.type
_entity.pdbx_description
1 polymer ?
#
loop_
_entity_poly.entity_id
_entity_poly.type
_entity_poly.pdbx_seq_one_letter_code
_entity_poly.pdbx_strand_id
1 'polypeptide(L)'
;MRVQVEEKYPELNKLIQTGKERGFIMYEELYDNLPEEVTGIAEELDDIYMRLSELDIDVVDAETAEAAAEGREGERGQAQAEGAPQPSKADGRPAGEQLEKTNDPVRMYLREMGTVKLLDRDGEVEIAQRIEAGEARVFIALSKDLQLLELFLRTNEQARRDRRGMRELLQGHIRELDEKAAERVREGVRLFGEINDLDEESHELRQRLHRCKRTGKRHQELSDKIAANIAEIALKVRKADFTTTTRNRLLTFLNEVDRQFSIPIQTVAKDRKKLQQERNVERRKFYTARVARYEEELAHLEERFEVPYDRLKLLLAEVRRGEGETDRAKQELIVANLRLVVSIAKKYTNRGLQFLDLIQEGNIGLMKAVDKFEYRRGYKFSTYATWWIRQAITRS
;
A
#
# COMPACT_ATOMS: atom_id res chain seq x y z
N MET A 1 15.00 -22.64 -4.57
CA MET A 1 13.81 -23.49 -4.77
C MET A 1 13.09 -23.54 -3.44
N ARG A 2 12.07 -22.72 -3.25
CA ARG A 2 11.28 -22.74 -2.00
C ARG A 2 10.37 -23.96 -2.05
N VAL A 3 10.36 -24.72 -0.96
CA VAL A 3 9.48 -25.86 -0.68
C VAL A 3 8.03 -25.43 -0.91
N GLN A 4 7.29 -26.18 -1.72
CA GLN A 4 5.88 -25.86 -2.01
C GLN A 4 5.07 -25.95 -0.69
N VAL A 5 4.01 -25.15 -0.54
CA VAL A 5 3.17 -25.18 0.69
C VAL A 5 2.66 -26.59 0.99
N GLU A 6 2.41 -27.38 -0.07
CA GLU A 6 2.02 -28.80 -0.05
C GLU A 6 3.10 -29.74 0.52
N GLU A 7 4.38 -29.38 0.42
CA GLU A 7 5.50 -30.13 0.99
C GLU A 7 5.73 -29.75 2.47
N LYS A 8 5.30 -28.55 2.89
CA LYS A 8 5.34 -28.12 4.30
C LYS A 8 4.19 -28.71 5.12
N TYR A 9 3.01 -28.82 4.53
CA TYR A 9 1.78 -29.23 5.21
C TYR A 9 1.12 -30.41 4.48
N PRO A 10 1.44 -31.67 4.86
CA PRO A 10 0.89 -32.85 4.19
C PRO A 10 -0.63 -32.98 4.33
N GLU A 11 -1.22 -32.39 5.38
CA GLU A 11 -2.67 -32.34 5.62
C GLU A 11 -3.42 -31.55 4.54
N LEU A 12 -2.75 -30.55 3.94
CA LEU A 12 -3.30 -29.74 2.85
C LEU A 12 -3.57 -30.57 1.59
N ASN A 13 -2.79 -31.63 1.32
CA ASN A 13 -2.99 -32.48 0.14
C ASN A 13 -4.31 -33.26 0.22
N LYS A 14 -4.70 -33.69 1.42
CA LYS A 14 -5.97 -34.39 1.64
C LYS A 14 -7.15 -33.44 1.46
N LEU A 15 -7.00 -32.20 1.95
CA LEU A 15 -8.00 -31.15 1.78
C LEU A 15 -8.14 -30.73 0.32
N ILE A 16 -7.02 -30.58 -0.41
CA ILE A 16 -7.00 -30.31 -1.86
C ILE A 16 -7.70 -31.43 -2.63
N GLN A 17 -7.49 -32.69 -2.27
CA GLN A 17 -8.14 -33.81 -2.96
C GLN A 17 -9.66 -33.77 -2.76
N THR A 18 -10.10 -33.53 -1.53
CA THR A 18 -11.53 -33.37 -1.19
C THR A 18 -12.14 -32.14 -1.88
N GLY A 19 -11.40 -31.05 -1.90
CA GLY A 19 -11.76 -29.80 -2.56
C GLY A 19 -11.79 -29.89 -4.09
N LYS A 20 -10.94 -30.71 -4.72
CA LYS A 20 -10.98 -30.98 -6.16
C LYS A 20 -12.20 -31.80 -6.55
N GLU A 21 -12.62 -32.75 -5.72
CA GLU A 21 -13.81 -33.56 -5.97
C GLU A 21 -15.10 -32.74 -5.83
N ARG A 22 -15.14 -31.85 -4.82
CA ARG A 22 -16.30 -30.98 -4.55
C ARG A 22 -16.26 -29.67 -5.33
N GLY A 23 -15.11 -29.24 -5.82
CA GLY A 23 -14.85 -27.91 -6.39
C GLY A 23 -15.02 -26.76 -5.38
N PHE A 24 -15.13 -27.07 -4.08
CA PHE A 24 -15.14 -26.11 -2.98
C PHE A 24 -14.70 -26.78 -1.66
N ILE A 25 -14.28 -25.98 -0.69
CA ILE A 25 -13.95 -26.36 0.69
C ILE A 25 -14.67 -25.40 1.63
N MET A 26 -15.22 -25.89 2.75
CA MET A 26 -15.83 -24.97 3.73
C MET A 26 -14.77 -24.20 4.51
N TYR A 27 -15.11 -22.99 4.94
CA TYR A 27 -14.25 -22.23 5.86
C TYR A 27 -13.95 -23.04 7.12
N GLU A 28 -14.96 -23.67 7.72
CA GLU A 28 -14.79 -24.55 8.89
C GLU A 28 -13.87 -25.74 8.59
N GLU A 29 -14.05 -26.40 7.43
CA GLU A 29 -13.20 -27.51 7.00
C GLU A 29 -11.73 -27.08 6.80
N LEU A 30 -11.49 -25.85 6.35
CA LEU A 30 -10.13 -25.33 6.20
C LEU A 30 -9.47 -25.09 7.56
N TYR A 31 -10.19 -24.51 8.52
CA TYR A 31 -9.65 -24.20 9.86
C TYR A 31 -9.52 -25.44 10.75
N ASP A 32 -10.40 -26.42 10.61
CA ASP A 32 -10.39 -27.66 11.39
C ASP A 32 -9.29 -28.64 10.93
N ASN A 33 -8.87 -28.55 9.66
CA ASN A 33 -7.85 -29.44 9.07
C ASN A 33 -6.46 -28.80 8.98
N LEU A 34 -6.26 -27.59 9.50
CA LEU A 34 -4.97 -26.92 9.52
C LEU A 34 -4.54 -26.61 10.97
N PRO A 35 -3.25 -26.78 11.31
CA PRO A 35 -2.75 -26.42 12.64
C PRO A 35 -3.01 -24.94 12.99
N GLU A 36 -3.29 -24.64 14.26
CA GLU A 36 -3.53 -23.26 14.75
C GLU A 36 -2.34 -22.33 14.46
N GLU A 37 -1.12 -22.88 14.38
CA GLU A 37 0.09 -22.14 14.05
C GLU A 37 0.08 -21.61 12.60
N VAL A 38 -0.63 -22.28 11.69
CA VAL A 38 -0.72 -21.91 10.27
C VAL A 38 -1.91 -20.97 10.05
N THR A 39 -3.04 -21.24 10.71
CA THR A 39 -4.24 -20.40 10.63
C THR A 39 -4.07 -19.07 11.37
N GLY A 40 -3.16 -19.00 12.35
CA GLY A 40 -2.78 -17.78 13.07
C GLY A 40 -1.82 -16.86 12.31
N ILE A 41 -1.08 -17.39 11.32
CA ILE A 41 -0.14 -16.60 10.50
C ILE A 41 -0.85 -16.22 9.19
N ALA A 42 -1.27 -14.95 9.10
CA ALA A 42 -1.97 -14.43 7.93
C ALA A 42 -1.23 -14.68 6.60
N GLU A 43 0.11 -14.64 6.59
CA GLU A 43 0.89 -14.88 5.36
C GLU A 43 0.85 -16.34 4.88
N GLU A 44 0.79 -17.31 5.79
CA GLU A 44 0.76 -18.73 5.43
C GLU A 44 -0.65 -19.16 5.02
N LEU A 45 -1.65 -18.62 5.70
CA LEU A 45 -3.05 -18.79 5.32
C LEU A 45 -3.32 -18.17 3.94
N ASP A 46 -2.78 -16.99 3.65
CA ASP A 46 -2.84 -16.36 2.32
C ASP A 46 -2.22 -17.27 1.24
N ASP A 47 -1.08 -17.93 1.54
CA ASP A 47 -0.41 -18.86 0.63
C ASP A 47 -1.26 -20.13 0.35
N ILE A 48 -1.96 -20.64 1.36
CA ILE A 48 -2.89 -21.78 1.22
C ILE A 48 -4.09 -21.39 0.35
N TYR A 49 -4.69 -20.22 0.61
CA TYR A 49 -5.79 -19.72 -0.19
C TYR A 49 -5.41 -19.47 -1.64
N MET A 50 -4.23 -18.90 -1.89
CA MET A 50 -3.70 -18.75 -3.26
C MET A 50 -3.61 -20.11 -3.95
N ARG A 51 -3.11 -21.13 -3.26
CA ARG A 51 -2.97 -22.48 -3.82
C ARG A 51 -4.32 -23.12 -4.15
N LEU A 52 -5.31 -22.98 -3.29
CA LEU A 52 -6.67 -23.47 -3.55
C LEU A 52 -7.30 -22.76 -4.75
N SER A 53 -7.09 -21.45 -4.89
CA SER A 53 -7.59 -20.68 -6.03
C SER A 53 -6.91 -21.06 -7.35
N GLU A 54 -5.63 -21.45 -7.36
CA GLU A 54 -4.97 -21.98 -8.57
C GLU A 54 -5.59 -23.29 -9.06
N LEU A 55 -6.12 -24.08 -8.13
CA LEU A 55 -6.74 -25.37 -8.40
C LEU A 55 -8.25 -25.26 -8.67
N ASP A 56 -8.77 -24.04 -8.78
CA ASP A 56 -10.19 -23.73 -8.96
C ASP A 56 -11.08 -24.30 -7.84
N ILE A 57 -10.55 -24.32 -6.62
CA ILE A 57 -11.26 -24.76 -5.43
C ILE A 57 -11.73 -23.54 -4.65
N ASP A 58 -13.04 -23.34 -4.58
CA ASP A 58 -13.64 -22.21 -3.86
C ASP A 58 -13.65 -22.46 -2.36
N VAL A 59 -13.26 -21.49 -1.52
CA VAL A 59 -13.53 -21.57 -0.08
C VAL A 59 -14.82 -20.82 0.21
N VAL A 60 -15.78 -21.53 0.81
CA VAL A 60 -17.15 -21.05 1.00
C VAL A 60 -17.57 -21.16 2.47
N ASP A 61 -18.41 -20.25 2.94
CA ASP A 61 -19.07 -20.37 4.24
C ASP A 61 -20.29 -21.31 4.15
N ALA A 62 -20.81 -21.77 5.30
CA ALA A 62 -21.89 -22.75 5.38
C ALA A 62 -23.17 -22.32 4.62
N GLU A 63 -23.50 -21.03 4.64
CA GLU A 63 -24.66 -20.48 3.90
C GLU A 63 -24.43 -20.49 2.37
N THR A 64 -23.18 -20.43 1.92
CA THR A 64 -22.79 -20.49 0.50
C THR A 64 -22.65 -21.90 -0.07
N ALA A 65 -22.48 -22.89 0.79
CA ALA A 65 -22.41 -24.30 0.42
C ALA A 65 -23.65 -24.77 -0.33
N GLU A 66 -24.82 -24.40 0.19
CA GLU A 66 -26.13 -24.78 -0.34
C GLU A 66 -26.36 -24.15 -1.72
N ALA A 67 -26.02 -22.87 -1.89
CA ALA A 67 -26.12 -22.17 -3.17
C ALA A 67 -25.11 -22.68 -4.24
N ALA A 68 -23.92 -23.11 -3.82
CA ALA A 68 -22.91 -23.69 -4.73
C ALA A 68 -23.30 -25.10 -5.20
N ALA A 69 -24.04 -25.85 -4.39
CA ALA A 69 -24.60 -27.14 -4.75
C ALA A 69 -25.76 -26.98 -5.76
N GLU A 70 -26.63 -25.99 -5.56
CA GLU A 70 -27.79 -25.71 -6.44
C GLU A 70 -27.38 -25.15 -7.81
N GLY A 71 -26.31 -24.36 -7.90
CA GLY A 71 -25.84 -23.76 -9.16
C GLY A 71 -25.21 -24.75 -10.15
N ARG A 72 -24.82 -25.96 -9.71
CA ARG A 72 -24.04 -26.92 -10.52
C ARG A 72 -24.84 -28.07 -11.13
N GLU A 73 -26.11 -28.26 -10.78
CA GLU A 73 -26.95 -29.24 -11.48
C GLU A 73 -27.23 -28.86 -12.96
N GLY A 74 -26.98 -27.60 -13.34
CA GLY A 74 -27.10 -27.11 -14.73
C GLY A 74 -25.88 -27.32 -15.64
N GLU A 75 -24.71 -27.73 -15.13
CA GLU A 75 -23.45 -27.75 -15.89
C GLU A 75 -22.76 -29.13 -15.93
N ARG A 76 -23.51 -30.22 -16.08
CA ARG A 76 -22.95 -31.52 -16.51
C ARG A 76 -23.44 -31.89 -17.91
N GLY A 77 -22.89 -31.18 -18.89
CA GLY A 77 -23.11 -31.54 -20.29
C GLY A 77 -22.48 -30.57 -21.28
N GLN A 78 -21.14 -30.51 -21.34
CA GLN A 78 -20.32 -30.37 -22.56
C GLN A 78 -18.92 -29.89 -22.19
N ALA A 79 -17.96 -30.82 -22.21
CA ALA A 79 -16.57 -30.50 -22.49
C ALA A 79 -16.26 -31.02 -23.89
N GLN A 80 -16.15 -30.13 -24.89
CA GLN A 80 -15.17 -30.19 -25.98
C GLN A 80 -15.37 -29.07 -27.01
N ALA A 81 -14.22 -28.58 -27.50
CA ALA A 81 -13.94 -27.95 -28.78
C ALA A 81 -14.29 -26.46 -29.00
N GLU A 82 -13.20 -25.68 -29.09
CA GLU A 82 -12.85 -24.71 -30.13
C GLU A 82 -13.79 -23.54 -30.50
N GLY A 83 -13.16 -22.37 -30.66
CA GLY A 83 -13.58 -21.38 -31.65
C GLY A 83 -14.07 -20.07 -31.06
N ALA A 84 -13.22 -19.06 -31.11
CA ALA A 84 -13.67 -17.67 -31.04
C ALA A 84 -14.71 -17.41 -32.14
N PRO A 85 -15.90 -16.85 -31.84
CA PRO A 85 -16.78 -16.37 -32.90
C PRO A 85 -16.40 -14.93 -33.26
N GLN A 86 -15.96 -14.75 -34.51
CA GLN A 86 -16.09 -13.47 -35.20
C GLN A 86 -17.59 -13.12 -35.34
N PRO A 87 -17.98 -11.84 -35.29
CA PRO A 87 -19.37 -11.45 -35.51
C PRO A 87 -19.69 -11.46 -37.01
N SER A 88 -20.63 -12.32 -37.42
CA SER A 88 -21.24 -12.29 -38.76
C SER A 88 -22.27 -11.16 -38.86
N LYS A 89 -22.25 -10.50 -40.03
CA LYS A 89 -23.09 -9.36 -40.41
C LYS A 89 -24.55 -9.73 -40.73
N ALA A 90 -25.40 -8.69 -40.57
CA ALA A 90 -26.76 -8.43 -41.08
C ALA A 90 -27.81 -8.43 -39.94
N ASP A 91 -28.50 -7.34 -39.61
CA ASP A 91 -29.21 -6.43 -40.52
C ASP A 91 -28.99 -4.93 -40.25
N GLY A 92 -29.03 -4.16 -41.33
CA GLY A 92 -28.85 -2.71 -41.34
C GLY A 92 -30.11 -1.93 -40.98
N ARG A 93 -29.98 -1.02 -40.01
CA ARG A 93 -30.53 0.35 -40.01
C ARG A 93 -29.52 1.26 -39.31
N PRO A 94 -29.20 2.45 -39.84
CA PRO A 94 -28.28 3.35 -39.19
C PRO A 94 -29.03 4.06 -38.05
N ALA A 95 -28.80 3.64 -36.81
CA ALA A 95 -29.15 4.43 -35.63
C ALA A 95 -27.88 5.09 -35.09
N GLY A 96 -27.25 5.92 -35.94
CA GLY A 96 -26.49 7.05 -35.42
C GLY A 96 -27.49 8.01 -34.78
N GLU A 97 -27.10 8.56 -33.63
CA GLU A 97 -27.82 9.65 -32.92
C GLU A 97 -29.10 9.26 -32.18
N GLN A 98 -28.96 8.42 -31.15
CA GLN A 98 -29.82 8.47 -29.95
C GLN A 98 -29.10 7.82 -28.75
N LEU A 99 -27.87 8.27 -28.49
CA LEU A 99 -27.02 7.80 -27.39
C LEU A 99 -26.84 8.91 -26.34
N GLU A 100 -27.95 9.49 -25.87
CA GLU A 100 -27.90 10.44 -24.77
C GLU A 100 -29.07 10.19 -23.81
N LYS A 101 -28.74 10.05 -22.51
CA LYS A 101 -29.63 10.12 -21.33
C LYS A 101 -30.24 8.81 -20.80
N THR A 102 -29.41 7.81 -20.48
CA THR A 102 -29.72 6.97 -19.30
C THR A 102 -28.71 7.27 -18.20
N ASN A 103 -29.15 7.95 -17.14
CA ASN A 103 -28.41 8.20 -15.89
C ASN A 103 -28.38 6.95 -15.00
N ASP A 104 -28.20 5.76 -15.60
CA ASP A 104 -28.03 4.53 -14.81
C ASP A 104 -26.61 4.53 -14.23
N PRO A 105 -26.45 4.60 -12.89
CA PRO A 105 -25.13 4.65 -12.26
C PRO A 105 -24.26 3.43 -12.62
N VAL A 106 -24.88 2.26 -12.86
CA VAL A 106 -24.16 1.04 -13.29
C VAL A 106 -23.57 1.26 -14.68
N ARG A 107 -24.34 1.81 -15.62
CA ARG A 107 -23.86 2.07 -16.99
C ARG A 107 -22.78 3.14 -17.02
N MET A 108 -22.89 4.18 -16.18
CA MET A 108 -21.85 5.20 -16.04
C MET A 108 -20.54 4.58 -15.56
N TYR A 109 -20.61 3.78 -14.50
CA TYR A 109 -19.45 3.07 -13.95
C TYR A 109 -18.79 2.12 -14.97
N LEU A 110 -19.60 1.29 -15.67
CA LEU A 110 -19.09 0.38 -16.69
C LEU A 110 -18.45 1.11 -17.88
N ARG A 111 -19.00 2.28 -18.26
CA ARG A 111 -18.44 3.12 -19.32
C ARG A 111 -17.10 3.71 -18.91
N GLU A 112 -17.00 4.29 -17.71
CA GLU A 112 -15.75 4.86 -17.19
C GLU A 112 -14.66 3.79 -17.09
N MET A 113 -14.97 2.64 -16.48
CA MET A 113 -14.05 1.50 -16.42
C MET A 113 -13.66 0.98 -17.81
N GLY A 114 -14.59 1.01 -18.77
CA GLY A 114 -14.38 0.59 -20.15
C GLY A 114 -13.27 1.37 -20.88
N THR A 115 -12.97 2.60 -20.44
CA THR A 115 -11.94 3.46 -21.05
C THR A 115 -10.50 3.05 -20.71
N VAL A 116 -10.31 2.32 -19.61
CA VAL A 116 -8.99 1.97 -19.08
C VAL A 116 -8.44 0.75 -19.82
N LYS A 117 -7.17 0.74 -20.23
CA LYS A 117 -6.56 -0.42 -20.88
C LYS A 117 -6.34 -1.55 -19.88
N LEU A 118 -6.48 -2.80 -20.34
CA LEU A 118 -6.08 -3.97 -19.56
C LEU A 118 -4.55 -4.00 -19.44
N LEU A 119 -4.05 -4.38 -18.26
CA LEU A 119 -2.63 -4.61 -18.03
C LEU A 119 -2.27 -6.04 -18.43
N ASP A 120 -1.07 -6.19 -18.98
CA ASP A 120 -0.39 -7.48 -19.07
C ASP A 120 0.44 -7.73 -17.81
N ARG A 121 1.06 -8.91 -17.72
CA ARG A 121 1.88 -9.30 -16.58
C ARG A 121 3.06 -8.36 -16.36
N ASP A 122 3.69 -7.91 -17.44
CA ASP A 122 4.87 -7.04 -17.35
C ASP A 122 4.47 -5.65 -16.84
N GLY A 123 3.31 -5.14 -17.27
CA GLY A 123 2.72 -3.91 -16.73
C GLY A 123 2.31 -4.01 -15.26
N GLU A 124 1.77 -5.15 -14.81
CA GLU A 124 1.51 -5.40 -13.38
C GLU A 124 2.81 -5.32 -12.55
N VAL A 125 3.89 -5.93 -13.05
CA VAL A 125 5.20 -5.92 -12.39
C VAL A 125 5.80 -4.51 -12.37
N GLU A 126 5.71 -3.76 -13.47
CA GLU A 126 6.22 -2.39 -13.54
C GLU A 126 5.53 -1.47 -12.52
N ILE A 127 4.20 -1.56 -12.40
CA ILE A 127 3.44 -0.78 -11.43
C ILE A 127 3.81 -1.20 -10.01
N ALA A 128 3.94 -2.49 -9.74
CA ALA A 128 4.36 -2.97 -8.42
C ALA A 128 5.77 -2.48 -8.04
N GLN A 129 6.71 -2.44 -8.98
CA GLN A 129 8.04 -1.86 -8.77
C GLN A 129 7.98 -0.34 -8.48
N ARG A 130 7.08 0.39 -9.15
CA ARG A 130 6.85 1.82 -8.87
C ARG A 130 6.27 2.04 -7.48
N ILE A 131 5.37 1.17 -7.02
CA ILE A 131 4.87 1.18 -5.64
C ILE A 131 6.04 0.98 -4.66
N GLU A 132 6.84 -0.08 -4.83
CA GLU A 132 8.01 -0.36 -3.98
C GLU A 132 9.01 0.82 -3.97
N ALA A 133 9.26 1.43 -5.12
CA ALA A 133 10.19 2.56 -5.22
C ALA A 133 9.67 3.81 -4.50
N GLY A 134 8.37 4.12 -4.62
CA GLY A 134 7.74 5.24 -3.91
C GLY A 134 7.79 5.03 -2.39
N GLU A 135 7.54 3.80 -1.95
CA GLU A 135 7.66 3.43 -0.54
C GLU A 135 9.10 3.57 -0.06
N ALA A 136 10.07 2.94 -0.74
CA ALA A 136 11.48 3.04 -0.38
C ALA A 136 11.97 4.49 -0.25
N ARG A 137 11.49 5.41 -1.10
CA ARG A 137 11.80 6.84 -0.99
C ARG A 137 11.40 7.44 0.36
N VAL A 138 10.21 7.08 0.88
CA VAL A 138 9.75 7.55 2.19
C VAL A 138 10.70 7.07 3.29
N PHE A 139 11.10 5.80 3.27
CA PHE A 139 12.00 5.24 4.28
C PHE A 139 13.41 5.81 4.19
N ILE A 140 13.95 5.99 2.99
CA ILE A 140 15.22 6.67 2.76
C ILE A 140 15.16 8.12 3.26
N ALA A 141 14.04 8.82 3.08
CA ALA A 141 13.89 10.18 3.58
C ALA A 141 13.92 10.22 5.11
N LEU A 142 13.28 9.25 5.78
CA LEU A 142 13.31 9.11 7.24
C LEU A 142 14.67 8.69 7.77
N SER A 143 15.39 7.81 7.06
CA SER A 143 16.70 7.31 7.49
C SER A 143 17.75 8.41 7.56
N LYS A 144 17.55 9.50 6.80
CA LYS A 144 18.42 10.68 6.82
C LYS A 144 18.35 11.46 8.11
N ASP A 145 17.31 11.32 8.92
CA ASP A 145 17.17 12.01 10.20
C ASP A 145 16.79 11.01 11.30
N LEU A 146 17.82 10.39 11.88
CA LEU A 146 17.66 9.33 12.88
C LEU A 146 17.03 9.83 14.19
N GLN A 147 17.21 11.11 14.54
CA GLN A 147 16.63 11.70 15.75
C GLN A 147 15.12 11.83 15.61
N LEU A 148 14.66 12.40 14.48
CA LEU A 148 13.23 12.51 14.20
C LEU A 148 12.58 11.12 14.03
N LEU A 149 13.29 10.17 13.41
CA LEU A 149 12.85 8.78 13.29
C LEU A 149 12.71 8.13 14.67
N GLU A 150 13.72 8.25 15.54
CA GLU A 150 13.67 7.68 16.88
C GLU A 150 12.50 8.26 17.68
N LEU A 151 12.30 9.58 17.59
CA LEU A 151 11.16 10.26 18.19
C LEU A 151 9.83 9.69 17.68
N PHE A 152 9.71 9.49 16.37
CA PHE A 152 8.53 8.86 15.78
C PHE A 152 8.32 7.43 16.31
N LEU A 153 9.35 6.59 16.31
CA LEU A 153 9.27 5.19 16.74
C LEU A 153 8.83 5.08 18.20
N ARG A 154 9.42 5.90 19.09
CA ARG A 154 9.02 6.00 20.49
C ARG A 154 7.56 6.41 20.63
N THR A 155 7.15 7.44 19.89
CA THR A 155 5.75 7.93 19.91
C THR A 155 4.79 6.87 19.37
N ASN A 156 5.17 6.13 18.34
CA ASN A 156 4.35 5.07 17.75
C ASN A 156 4.15 3.89 18.70
N GLU A 157 5.19 3.47 19.41
CA GLU A 157 5.06 2.42 20.43
C GLU A 157 4.13 2.85 21.58
N GLN A 158 4.15 4.13 21.97
CA GLN A 158 3.20 4.65 22.95
C GLN A 158 1.77 4.71 22.43
N ALA A 159 1.57 5.16 21.19
CA ALA A 159 0.25 5.19 20.55
C ALA A 159 -0.36 3.80 20.41
N ARG A 160 0.47 2.75 20.19
CA ARG A 160 0.03 1.35 20.18
C ARG A 160 -0.51 0.91 21.54
N ARG A 161 0.10 1.35 22.64
CA ARG A 161 -0.30 0.96 24.01
C ARG A 161 -1.51 1.73 24.54
N ASP A 162 -1.45 3.05 24.46
CA ASP A 162 -2.37 3.89 25.20
C ASP A 162 -3.68 4.19 24.45
N ARG A 163 -3.83 3.71 23.21
CA ARG A 163 -4.91 4.10 22.27
C ARG A 163 -5.07 5.63 22.12
N ARG A 164 -4.06 6.41 22.52
CA ARG A 164 -4.02 7.87 22.40
C ARG A 164 -3.64 8.28 20.99
N GLY A 165 -4.14 9.45 20.57
CA GLY A 165 -3.82 10.01 19.26
C GLY A 165 -2.39 10.55 19.20
N MET A 166 -1.73 10.43 18.04
CA MET A 166 -0.36 10.94 17.84
C MET A 166 -0.21 12.43 18.20
N ARG A 167 -1.25 13.24 17.93
CA ARG A 167 -1.26 14.67 18.26
C ARG A 167 -1.19 14.94 19.75
N GLU A 168 -1.91 14.16 20.56
CA GLU A 168 -1.93 14.32 22.01
C GLU A 168 -0.57 13.93 22.61
N LEU A 169 0.03 12.86 22.10
CA LEU A 169 1.36 12.40 22.54
C LEU A 169 2.45 13.42 22.21
N LEU A 170 2.37 14.05 21.03
CA LEU A 170 3.30 15.12 20.62
C LEU A 170 3.12 16.43 21.39
N GLN A 171 2.00 16.67 22.06
CA GLN A 171 1.79 17.84 22.90
C GLN A 171 2.18 17.58 24.36
N GLY A 172 2.23 16.31 24.77
CA GLY A 172 2.62 15.88 26.11
C GLY A 172 4.08 15.46 26.22
N HIS A 173 4.42 14.90 27.38
CA HIS A 173 5.70 14.23 27.62
C HIS A 173 5.62 12.77 27.18
N ILE A 174 6.58 12.35 26.37
CA ILE A 174 6.78 10.94 26.02
C ILE A 174 7.18 10.22 27.31
N ARG A 175 6.35 9.24 27.72
CA ARG A 175 6.62 8.42 28.91
C ARG A 175 7.83 7.50 28.69
N GLU A 176 8.37 6.94 29.76
CA GLU A 176 9.37 5.87 29.60
C GLU A 176 8.73 4.64 28.96
N LEU A 177 9.46 4.03 28.01
CA LEU A 177 9.08 2.77 27.40
C LEU A 177 9.55 1.62 28.29
N ASP A 178 8.78 0.52 28.32
CA ASP A 178 9.30 -0.72 28.86
C ASP A 178 10.46 -1.27 28.00
N GLU A 179 11.23 -2.20 28.56
CA GLU A 179 12.43 -2.74 27.90
C GLU A 179 12.13 -3.34 26.53
N LYS A 180 11.00 -4.03 26.39
CA LYS A 180 10.60 -4.66 25.12
C LYS A 180 10.28 -3.63 24.02
N ALA A 181 9.60 -2.53 24.34
CA ALA A 181 9.35 -1.48 23.36
C ALA A 181 10.62 -0.67 23.07
N ALA A 182 11.45 -0.42 24.08
CA ALA A 182 12.73 0.24 23.90
C ALA A 182 13.64 -0.56 22.94
N GLU A 183 13.69 -1.89 23.07
CA GLU A 183 14.45 -2.75 22.15
C GLU A 183 13.91 -2.67 20.72
N ARG A 184 12.58 -2.73 20.52
CA ARG A 184 11.99 -2.54 19.18
C ARG A 184 12.33 -1.19 18.55
N VAL A 185 12.37 -0.12 19.35
CA VAL A 185 12.82 1.19 18.88
C VAL A 185 14.29 1.14 18.46
N ARG A 186 15.16 0.55 19.27
CA ARG A 186 16.60 0.38 18.94
C ARG A 186 16.82 -0.42 17.67
N GLU A 187 16.11 -1.54 17.51
CA GLU A 187 16.12 -2.35 16.29
C GLU A 187 15.67 -1.54 15.08
N GLY A 188 14.58 -0.77 15.22
CA GLY A 188 14.11 0.13 14.18
C GLY A 188 15.16 1.17 13.78
N VAL A 189 15.74 1.89 14.75
CA VAL A 189 16.80 2.88 14.48
C VAL A 189 17.99 2.24 13.77
N ARG A 190 18.43 1.05 14.22
CA ARG A 190 19.53 0.31 13.58
C ARG A 190 19.20 -0.04 12.13
N LEU A 191 18.00 -0.57 11.86
CA LEU A 191 17.57 -0.96 10.53
C LEU A 191 17.58 0.24 9.57
N PHE A 192 17.10 1.40 10.01
CA PHE A 192 17.12 2.62 9.21
C PHE A 192 18.52 3.20 9.07
N GLY A 193 19.40 3.04 10.07
CA GLY A 193 20.82 3.36 9.92
C GLY A 193 21.46 2.57 8.78
N GLU A 194 21.23 1.26 8.72
CA GLU A 194 21.71 0.41 7.62
C GLU A 194 21.11 0.82 6.25
N ILE A 195 19.86 1.30 6.22
CA ILE A 195 19.25 1.86 5.00
C ILE A 195 19.98 3.13 4.56
N ASN A 196 20.29 4.02 5.51
CA ASN A 196 21.01 5.27 5.22
C ASN A 196 22.40 4.99 4.66
N ASP A 197 23.15 4.07 5.27
CA ASP A 197 24.49 3.69 4.82
C ASP A 197 24.47 3.16 3.37
N LEU A 198 23.49 2.32 3.04
CA LEU A 198 23.31 1.79 1.68
C LEU A 198 22.90 2.87 0.67
N ASP A 199 22.09 3.86 1.07
CA ASP A 199 21.71 4.99 0.22
C ASP A 199 22.92 5.90 -0.05
N GLU A 200 23.72 6.20 0.97
CA GLU A 200 24.94 6.98 0.85
C GLU A 200 25.97 6.29 -0.04
N GLU A 201 26.22 5.00 0.15
CA GLU A 201 27.09 4.21 -0.73
C GLU A 201 26.56 4.24 -2.18
N SER A 202 25.25 4.04 -2.36
CA SER A 202 24.62 4.08 -3.68
C SER A 202 24.78 5.44 -4.35
N HIS A 203 24.67 6.53 -3.59
CA HIS A 203 24.87 7.88 -4.08
C HIS A 203 26.32 8.13 -4.52
N GLU A 204 27.31 7.69 -3.74
CA GLU A 204 28.72 7.76 -4.15
C GLU A 204 29.01 6.94 -5.40
N LEU A 205 28.48 5.71 -5.48
CA LEU A 205 28.64 4.85 -6.64
C LEU A 205 28.04 5.50 -7.88
N ARG A 206 26.89 6.17 -7.78
CA ARG A 206 26.28 6.92 -8.90
C ARG A 206 27.15 8.08 -9.37
N GLN A 207 27.77 8.82 -8.46
CA GLN A 207 28.71 9.89 -8.84
C GLN A 207 29.94 9.33 -9.58
N ARG A 208 30.48 8.19 -9.14
CA ARG A 208 31.59 7.50 -9.81
C ARG A 208 31.15 6.93 -11.17
N LEU A 209 29.95 6.38 -11.25
CA LEU A 209 29.34 5.83 -12.47
C LEU A 209 29.21 6.92 -13.55
N HIS A 210 28.78 8.13 -13.17
CA HIS A 210 28.61 9.25 -14.11
C HIS A 210 29.92 9.66 -14.80
N ARG A 211 31.07 9.42 -14.16
CA ARG A 211 32.41 9.69 -14.72
C ARG A 211 32.92 8.57 -15.63
N CYS A 212 32.25 7.42 -15.69
CA CYS A 212 32.65 6.26 -16.48
C CYS A 212 31.98 6.25 -17.86
N LYS A 213 32.66 5.68 -18.86
CA LYS A 213 32.04 5.41 -20.17
C LYS A 213 30.94 4.34 -20.02
N ARG A 214 29.74 4.59 -20.55
CA ARG A 214 28.56 3.71 -20.42
C ARG A 214 28.77 2.27 -20.89
N THR A 215 29.66 2.05 -21.84
CA THR A 215 29.96 0.72 -22.40
C THR A 215 31.14 0.01 -21.72
N GLY A 216 31.77 0.63 -20.72
CA GLY A 216 32.92 0.06 -20.04
C GLY A 216 32.53 -0.98 -18.99
N LYS A 217 33.34 -2.03 -18.82
CA LYS A 217 33.17 -3.05 -17.77
C LYS A 217 32.99 -2.43 -16.37
N ARG A 218 33.76 -1.39 -16.06
CA ARG A 218 33.66 -0.63 -14.79
C ARG A 218 32.31 0.07 -14.61
N HIS A 219 31.66 0.52 -15.69
CA HIS A 219 30.31 1.09 -15.61
C HIS A 219 29.29 0.00 -15.26
N GLN A 220 29.38 -1.17 -15.90
CA GLN A 220 28.52 -2.30 -15.57
C GLN A 220 28.68 -2.73 -14.11
N GLU A 221 29.92 -2.93 -13.64
CA GLU A 221 30.21 -3.32 -12.25
C GLU A 221 29.65 -2.32 -11.22
N LEU A 222 29.77 -1.01 -11.48
CA LEU A 222 29.20 0.02 -10.61
C LEU A 222 27.66 0.00 -10.65
N SER A 223 27.09 -0.17 -11.83
CA SER A 223 25.63 -0.27 -12.02
C SER A 223 25.05 -1.48 -11.28
N ASP A 224 25.70 -2.64 -11.38
CA ASP A 224 25.27 -3.87 -10.72
C ASP A 224 25.35 -3.73 -9.19
N LYS A 225 26.38 -3.08 -8.66
CA LYS A 225 26.48 -2.76 -7.23
C LYS A 225 25.37 -1.82 -6.76
N ILE A 226 25.06 -0.78 -7.53
CA ILE A 226 23.93 0.13 -7.22
C ILE A 226 22.62 -0.66 -7.20
N ALA A 227 22.40 -1.55 -8.18
CA ALA A 227 21.21 -2.39 -8.24
C ALA A 227 21.12 -3.34 -7.03
N ALA A 228 22.24 -3.92 -6.60
CA ALA A 228 22.31 -4.75 -5.40
C ALA A 228 21.97 -3.97 -4.13
N ASN A 229 22.51 -2.75 -3.96
CA ASN A 229 22.19 -1.90 -2.81
C ASN A 229 20.71 -1.50 -2.79
N ILE A 230 20.12 -1.16 -3.95
CA ILE A 230 18.69 -0.86 -4.06
C ILE A 230 17.84 -2.08 -3.65
N ALA A 231 18.22 -3.28 -4.10
CA ALA A 231 17.53 -4.51 -3.73
C ALA A 231 17.60 -4.77 -2.22
N GLU A 232 18.76 -4.55 -1.60
CA GLU A 232 18.95 -4.70 -0.15
C GLU A 232 18.16 -3.66 0.64
N ILE A 233 18.12 -2.39 0.21
CA ILE A 233 17.26 -1.37 0.80
C ILE A 233 15.80 -1.81 0.74
N ALA A 234 15.32 -2.30 -0.40
CA ALA A 234 13.94 -2.77 -0.54
C ALA A 234 13.62 -3.93 0.43
N LEU A 235 14.57 -4.86 0.63
CA LEU A 235 14.43 -5.94 1.62
C LEU A 235 14.37 -5.40 3.06
N LYS A 236 15.20 -4.43 3.42
CA LYS A 236 15.19 -3.79 4.75
C LYS A 236 13.90 -3.00 4.99
N VAL A 237 13.44 -2.24 4.00
CA VAL A 237 12.16 -1.51 4.04
C VAL A 237 11.01 -2.47 4.31
N ARG A 238 10.98 -3.63 3.63
CA ARG A 238 9.98 -4.67 3.88
C ARG A 238 10.07 -5.24 5.31
N LYS A 239 11.27 -5.43 5.84
CA LYS A 239 11.49 -5.91 7.23
C LYS A 239 11.07 -4.88 8.30
N ALA A 240 10.94 -3.61 7.95
CA ALA A 240 10.60 -2.56 8.91
C ALA A 240 9.13 -2.60 9.40
N ASP A 241 8.31 -3.55 8.91
CA ASP A 241 6.92 -3.79 9.34
C ASP A 241 6.07 -2.53 9.46
N PHE A 242 6.18 -1.65 8.46
CA PHE A 242 5.42 -0.43 8.38
C PHE A 242 4.07 -0.68 7.72
N THR A 243 3.17 -1.30 8.48
CA THR A 243 1.76 -1.46 8.10
C THR A 243 1.14 -0.13 7.65
N THR A 244 0.10 -0.16 6.81
CA THR A 244 -0.66 1.04 6.39
C THR A 244 -1.05 1.92 7.58
N THR A 245 -1.41 1.31 8.70
CA THR A 245 -1.69 2.00 9.97
C THR A 245 -0.47 2.76 10.50
N THR A 246 0.72 2.15 10.50
CA THR A 246 1.96 2.77 10.96
C THR A 246 2.38 3.90 10.02
N ARG A 247 2.19 3.73 8.71
CA ARG A 247 2.35 4.79 7.70
C ARG A 247 1.45 6.00 7.97
N ASN A 248 0.15 5.77 8.17
CA ASN A 248 -0.80 6.85 8.47
C ASN A 248 -0.46 7.59 9.77
N ARG A 249 0.05 6.86 10.77
CA ARG A 249 0.56 7.44 12.02
C ARG A 249 1.81 8.28 11.80
N LEU A 250 2.74 7.83 10.96
CA LEU A 250 3.91 8.61 10.56
C LEU A 250 3.51 9.91 9.88
N LEU A 251 2.60 9.85 8.91
CA LEU A 251 2.12 11.06 8.23
C LEU A 251 1.43 12.01 9.22
N THR A 252 0.65 11.48 10.15
CA THR A 252 0.02 12.28 11.20
C THR A 252 1.06 12.95 12.09
N PHE A 253 2.11 12.21 12.47
CA PHE A 253 3.23 12.71 13.25
C PHE A 253 3.96 13.84 12.50
N LEU A 254 4.41 13.57 11.28
CA LEU A 254 5.16 14.54 10.46
C LEU A 254 4.35 15.81 10.18
N ASN A 255 3.06 15.68 9.88
CA ASN A 255 2.18 16.83 9.67
C ASN A 255 1.96 17.64 10.95
N GLU A 256 1.93 17.00 12.12
CA GLU A 256 1.82 17.72 13.39
C GLU A 256 3.11 18.46 13.73
N VAL A 257 4.28 17.85 13.48
CA VAL A 257 5.58 18.52 13.61
C VAL A 257 5.63 19.74 12.66
N ASP A 258 5.32 19.55 11.37
CA ASP A 258 5.28 20.64 10.37
C ASP A 258 4.32 21.77 10.79
N ARG A 259 3.16 21.42 11.36
CA ARG A 259 2.19 22.40 11.86
C ARG A 259 2.75 23.25 13.00
N GLN A 260 3.49 22.64 13.94
CA GLN A 260 4.09 23.36 15.07
C GLN A 260 5.14 24.37 14.60
N PHE A 261 5.98 24.04 13.61
CA PHE A 261 6.92 24.99 13.02
C PHE A 261 6.26 26.04 12.12
N SER A 262 5.26 25.64 11.33
CA SER A 262 4.63 26.50 10.34
C SER A 262 3.94 27.72 10.96
N ILE A 263 3.36 27.58 12.15
CA ILE A 263 2.62 28.67 12.82
C ILE A 263 3.54 29.85 13.20
N PRO A 264 4.65 29.65 13.95
CA PRO A 264 5.63 30.69 14.21
C PRO A 264 6.25 31.26 12.92
N ILE A 265 6.64 30.41 11.96
CA ILE A 265 7.31 30.85 10.73
C ILE A 265 6.42 31.79 9.91
N GLN A 266 5.15 31.43 9.70
CA GLN A 266 4.22 32.28 8.97
C GLN A 266 3.98 33.61 9.69
N THR A 267 3.97 33.59 11.02
CA THR A 267 3.79 34.80 11.84
C THR A 267 5.00 35.72 11.74
N VAL A 268 6.22 35.18 11.89
CA VAL A 268 7.48 35.91 11.73
C VAL A 268 7.57 36.52 10.32
N ALA A 269 7.28 35.74 9.28
CA ALA A 269 7.32 36.21 7.89
C ALA A 269 6.33 37.38 7.65
N LYS A 270 5.10 37.24 8.15
CA LYS A 270 4.05 38.27 8.05
C LYS A 270 4.44 39.56 8.78
N ASP A 271 5.00 39.45 9.97
CA ASP A 271 5.36 40.60 10.79
C ASP A 271 6.62 41.29 10.32
N ARG A 272 7.62 40.54 9.85
CA ARG A 272 8.78 41.11 9.15
C ARG A 272 8.36 41.93 7.93
N LYS A 273 7.39 41.44 7.15
CA LYS A 273 6.82 42.20 6.02
C LYS A 273 6.10 43.47 6.48
N LYS A 274 5.33 43.41 7.58
CA LYS A 274 4.67 44.60 8.15
C LYS A 274 5.67 45.63 8.70
N LEU A 275 6.74 45.17 9.35
CA LEU A 275 7.82 46.03 9.86
C LEU A 275 8.51 46.83 8.75
N GLN A 276 8.55 46.33 7.52
CA GLN A 276 9.09 47.09 6.39
C GLN A 276 8.20 48.27 5.98
N GLN A 277 6.88 48.15 6.16
CA GLN A 277 5.89 49.13 5.69
C GLN A 277 5.45 50.10 6.80
N GLU A 278 5.46 49.65 8.05
CA GLU A 278 4.92 50.38 9.19
C GLU A 278 5.86 51.50 9.64
N ARG A 279 5.32 52.73 9.75
CA ARG A 279 6.08 53.94 10.15
C ARG A 279 5.84 54.29 11.63
N ASN A 280 4.74 53.83 12.21
CA ASN A 280 4.42 54.11 13.61
C ASN A 280 5.40 53.38 14.56
N VAL A 281 6.04 54.13 15.46
CA VAL A 281 7.09 53.63 16.37
C VAL A 281 6.57 52.56 17.33
N GLU A 282 5.38 52.74 17.90
CA GLU A 282 4.80 51.79 18.85
C GLU A 282 4.41 50.48 18.17
N ARG A 283 3.80 50.56 16.98
CA ARG A 283 3.46 49.36 16.19
C ARG A 283 4.71 48.60 15.74
N ARG A 284 5.78 49.32 15.39
CA ARG A 284 7.08 48.70 15.08
C ARG A 284 7.65 47.98 16.30
N LYS A 285 7.61 48.58 17.49
CA LYS A 285 8.03 47.92 18.74
C LYS A 285 7.22 46.66 19.01
N PHE A 286 5.90 46.72 18.84
CA PHE A 286 5.01 45.57 18.99
C PHE A 286 5.38 44.42 18.04
N TYR A 287 5.51 44.68 16.73
CA TYR A 287 5.87 43.65 15.77
C TYR A 287 7.29 43.11 16.01
N THR A 288 8.24 43.95 16.41
CA THR A 288 9.61 43.53 16.70
C THR A 288 9.65 42.58 17.90
N ALA A 289 8.96 42.93 19.00
CA ALA A 289 8.88 42.07 20.18
C ALA A 289 8.19 40.73 19.88
N ARG A 290 7.13 40.75 19.05
CA ARG A 290 6.43 39.54 18.65
C ARG A 290 7.28 38.65 17.73
N VAL A 291 8.03 39.24 16.80
CA VAL A 291 8.99 38.51 15.96
C VAL A 291 10.05 37.82 16.82
N ALA A 292 10.68 38.55 17.75
CA ALA A 292 11.70 37.99 18.64
C ALA A 292 11.15 36.82 19.47
N ARG A 293 9.93 36.94 20.00
CA ARG A 293 9.26 35.85 20.73
C ARG A 293 9.07 34.59 19.88
N TYR A 294 8.61 34.74 18.64
CA TYR A 294 8.39 33.58 17.76
C TYR A 294 9.70 33.01 17.20
N GLU A 295 10.76 33.81 17.08
CA GLU A 295 12.11 33.32 16.75
C GLU A 295 12.70 32.48 17.89
N GLU A 296 12.49 32.88 19.14
CA GLU A 296 12.84 32.09 20.32
C GLU A 296 12.01 30.80 20.41
N GLU A 297 10.70 30.88 20.15
CA GLU A 297 9.84 29.70 20.05
C GLU A 297 10.31 28.73 18.96
N LEU A 298 10.77 29.24 17.81
CA LEU A 298 11.34 28.41 16.75
C LEU A 298 12.62 27.71 17.18
N ALA A 299 13.54 28.42 17.85
CA ALA A 299 14.75 27.81 18.39
C ALA A 299 14.43 26.68 19.38
N HIS A 300 13.44 26.88 20.26
CA HIS A 300 12.96 25.84 21.16
C HIS A 300 12.32 24.64 20.44
N LEU A 301 11.61 24.86 19.33
CA LEU A 301 11.06 23.78 18.52
C LEU A 301 12.18 22.99 17.83
N GLU A 302 13.19 23.66 17.29
CA GLU A 302 14.36 23.01 16.68
C GLU A 302 15.14 22.17 17.71
N GLU A 303 15.30 22.68 18.93
CA GLU A 303 15.90 21.94 20.04
C GLU A 303 15.04 20.73 20.46
N ARG A 304 13.73 20.94 20.63
CA ARG A 304 12.80 19.89 21.08
C ARG A 304 12.70 18.72 20.10
N PHE A 305 12.66 19.01 18.80
CA PHE A 305 12.54 17.99 17.75
C PHE A 305 13.90 17.54 17.21
N GLU A 306 14.99 18.16 17.70
CA GLU A 306 16.38 17.93 17.27
C GLU A 306 16.58 18.05 15.75
N VAL A 307 15.72 18.82 15.07
CA VAL A 307 15.74 18.97 13.62
C VAL A 307 15.58 20.43 13.23
N PRO A 308 16.53 21.01 12.47
CA PRO A 308 16.35 22.33 11.89
C PRO A 308 15.18 22.35 10.91
N TYR A 309 14.42 23.44 10.87
CA TYR A 309 13.21 23.48 10.04
C TYR A 309 13.49 23.27 8.55
N ASP A 310 14.61 23.80 8.04
CA ASP A 310 15.00 23.61 6.62
C ASP A 310 15.23 22.14 6.28
N ARG A 311 15.81 21.36 7.20
CA ARG A 311 16.01 19.92 7.04
C ARG A 311 14.67 19.19 7.10
N LEU A 312 13.83 19.52 8.07
CA LEU A 312 12.47 18.98 8.18
C LEU A 312 11.67 19.22 6.90
N LYS A 313 11.75 20.42 6.33
CA LYS A 313 11.06 20.79 5.08
C LYS A 313 11.51 19.94 3.89
N LEU A 314 12.83 19.68 3.77
CA LEU A 314 13.37 18.79 2.74
C LEU A 314 12.89 17.35 2.92
N LEU A 315 12.92 16.85 4.16
CA LEU A 315 12.41 15.53 4.51
C LEU A 315 10.91 15.41 4.15
N LEU A 316 10.09 16.36 4.56
CA LEU A 316 8.66 16.39 4.26
C LEU A 316 8.37 16.43 2.76
N ALA A 317 9.20 17.13 1.97
CA ALA A 317 9.07 17.15 0.53
C ALA A 317 9.33 15.78 -0.11
N GLU A 318 10.39 15.08 0.32
CA GLU A 318 10.69 13.73 -0.17
C GLU A 318 9.65 12.70 0.29
N VAL A 319 9.18 12.78 1.53
CA VAL A 319 8.08 11.94 2.02
C VAL A 319 6.82 12.17 1.20
N ARG A 320 6.36 13.42 1.04
CA ARG A 320 5.16 13.74 0.22
C ARG A 320 5.31 13.28 -1.23
N ARG A 321 6.51 13.37 -1.78
CA ARG A 321 6.81 12.87 -3.13
C ARG A 321 6.69 11.35 -3.20
N GLY A 322 7.29 10.63 -2.25
CA GLY A 322 7.21 9.16 -2.18
C GLY A 322 5.77 8.69 -2.03
N GLU A 323 5.02 9.29 -1.12
CA GLU A 323 3.58 9.06 -0.94
C GLU A 323 2.80 9.27 -2.23
N GLY A 324 2.99 10.42 -2.89
CA GLY A 324 2.30 10.72 -4.14
C GLY A 324 2.68 9.78 -5.30
N GLU A 325 3.92 9.30 -5.35
CA GLU A 325 4.36 8.28 -6.31
C GLU A 325 3.69 6.91 -6.02
N THR A 326 3.66 6.49 -4.76
CA THR A 326 2.97 5.26 -4.32
C THR A 326 1.48 5.30 -4.60
N ASP A 327 0.78 6.36 -4.18
CA ASP A 327 -0.68 6.48 -4.30
C ASP A 327 -1.13 6.47 -5.75
N ARG A 328 -0.38 7.16 -6.63
CA ARG A 328 -0.66 7.15 -8.08
C ARG A 328 -0.49 5.76 -8.67
N ALA A 329 0.58 5.05 -8.31
CA ALA A 329 0.84 3.71 -8.81
C ALA A 329 -0.20 2.70 -8.30
N LYS A 330 -0.60 2.79 -7.02
CA LYS A 330 -1.69 1.99 -6.46
C LYS A 330 -3.01 2.26 -7.18
N GLN A 331 -3.35 3.54 -7.39
CA GLN A 331 -4.56 3.92 -8.13
C GLN A 331 -4.56 3.37 -9.55
N GLU A 332 -3.42 3.43 -10.24
CA GLU A 332 -3.25 2.87 -11.58
C GLU A 332 -3.51 1.35 -11.60
N LEU A 333 -2.96 0.60 -10.63
CA LEU A 333 -3.18 -0.84 -10.52
C LEU A 333 -4.65 -1.18 -10.19
N ILE A 334 -5.29 -0.43 -9.30
CA ILE A 334 -6.70 -0.59 -8.95
C ILE A 334 -7.57 -0.37 -10.20
N VAL A 335 -7.39 0.77 -10.87
CA VAL A 335 -8.22 1.20 -12.00
C VAL A 335 -8.11 0.22 -13.18
N ALA A 336 -6.93 -0.33 -13.43
CA ALA A 336 -6.73 -1.37 -14.46
C ALA A 336 -7.47 -2.68 -14.15
N ASN A 337 -7.74 -2.98 -12.88
CA ASN A 337 -8.31 -4.24 -12.41
C ASN A 337 -9.80 -4.16 -12.00
N LEU A 338 -10.45 -3.00 -12.15
CA LEU A 338 -11.89 -2.86 -11.84
C LEU A 338 -12.78 -3.86 -12.61
N ARG A 339 -12.38 -4.26 -13.83
CA ARG A 339 -13.12 -5.27 -14.63
C ARG A 339 -13.17 -6.62 -13.95
N LEU A 340 -12.10 -6.99 -13.25
CA LEU A 340 -12.03 -8.23 -12.48
C LEU A 340 -13.09 -8.23 -11.38
N VAL A 341 -13.20 -7.13 -10.64
CA VAL A 341 -14.21 -6.96 -9.57
C VAL A 341 -15.61 -7.15 -10.12
N VAL A 342 -15.95 -6.50 -11.23
CA VAL A 342 -17.26 -6.65 -11.89
C VAL A 342 -17.52 -8.10 -12.30
N SER A 343 -16.51 -8.79 -12.86
CA SER A 343 -16.66 -10.19 -13.28
C SER A 343 -16.91 -11.15 -12.11
N ILE A 344 -16.32 -10.87 -10.93
CA ILE A 344 -16.51 -11.65 -9.72
C ILE A 344 -17.87 -11.33 -9.09
N ALA A 345 -18.17 -10.04 -8.88
CA ALA A 345 -19.41 -9.57 -8.25
C ALA A 345 -20.69 -10.05 -8.98
N LYS A 346 -20.62 -10.24 -10.31
CA LYS A 346 -21.73 -10.81 -11.10
C LYS A 346 -22.21 -12.17 -10.60
N LYS A 347 -21.34 -12.99 -10.01
CA LYS A 347 -21.70 -14.31 -9.46
C LYS A 347 -22.52 -14.22 -8.16
N TYR A 348 -22.59 -13.03 -7.56
CA TYR A 348 -23.18 -12.79 -6.24
C TYR A 348 -24.46 -11.94 -6.31
N THR A 349 -24.95 -11.58 -7.50
CA THR A 349 -26.09 -10.65 -7.69
C THR A 349 -27.41 -11.14 -7.10
N ASN A 350 -27.58 -12.45 -6.94
CA ASN A 350 -28.85 -13.04 -6.47
C ASN A 350 -28.91 -13.22 -4.95
N ARG A 351 -27.98 -12.61 -4.20
CA ARG A 351 -27.85 -12.77 -2.74
C ARG A 351 -28.47 -11.65 -1.91
N GLY A 352 -29.36 -10.85 -2.51
CA GLY A 352 -30.13 -9.81 -1.80
C GLY A 352 -29.46 -8.43 -1.70
N LEU A 353 -28.17 -8.29 -1.98
CA LEU A 353 -27.51 -6.98 -2.14
C LEU A 353 -27.62 -6.43 -3.57
N GLN A 354 -27.65 -5.10 -3.70
CA GLN A 354 -27.62 -4.45 -5.01
C GLN A 354 -26.26 -4.67 -5.69
N PHE A 355 -26.27 -4.84 -7.01
CA PHE A 355 -25.04 -5.08 -7.77
C PHE A 355 -23.95 -4.00 -7.59
N LEU A 356 -24.34 -2.74 -7.41
CA LEU A 356 -23.39 -1.65 -7.13
C LEU A 356 -22.71 -1.82 -5.77
N ASP A 357 -23.43 -2.28 -4.76
CA ASP A 357 -22.90 -2.48 -3.42
C ASP A 357 -21.88 -3.62 -3.43
N LEU A 358 -22.20 -4.74 -4.11
CA LEU A 358 -21.27 -5.84 -4.33
C LEU A 358 -19.99 -5.39 -5.06
N ILE A 359 -20.11 -4.47 -6.03
CA ILE A 359 -18.95 -3.87 -6.70
C ILE A 359 -18.14 -3.01 -5.73
N GLN A 360 -18.78 -2.20 -4.87
CA GLN A 360 -18.07 -1.38 -3.89
C GLN A 360 -17.29 -2.24 -2.89
N GLU A 361 -17.92 -3.28 -2.33
CA GLU A 361 -17.27 -4.21 -1.41
C GLU A 361 -16.11 -4.94 -2.10
N GLY A 362 -16.33 -5.40 -3.34
CA GLY A 362 -15.27 -5.97 -4.16
C GLY A 362 -14.12 -5.00 -4.44
N ASN A 363 -14.40 -3.70 -4.66
CA ASN A 363 -13.36 -2.68 -4.84
C ASN A 363 -12.55 -2.46 -3.55
N ILE A 364 -13.18 -2.52 -2.37
CA ILE A 364 -12.48 -2.47 -1.08
C ILE A 364 -11.57 -3.69 -0.93
N GLY A 365 -12.03 -4.88 -1.33
CA GLY A 365 -11.21 -6.10 -1.39
C GLY A 365 -10.01 -5.94 -2.33
N LEU A 366 -10.24 -5.40 -3.54
CA LEU A 366 -9.18 -5.11 -4.51
C LEU A 366 -8.14 -4.13 -3.96
N MET A 367 -8.54 -3.07 -3.26
CA MET A 367 -7.62 -2.12 -2.64
C MET A 367 -6.71 -2.82 -1.62
N LYS A 368 -7.26 -3.71 -0.79
CA LYS A 368 -6.46 -4.52 0.17
C LYS A 368 -5.50 -5.47 -0.55
N ALA A 369 -5.91 -6.06 -1.68
CA ALA A 369 -5.02 -6.88 -2.49
C ALA A 369 -3.85 -6.06 -3.05
N VAL A 370 -4.09 -4.85 -3.55
CA VAL A 370 -3.03 -3.96 -4.05
C VAL A 370 -2.01 -3.61 -2.96
N ASP A 371 -2.47 -3.36 -1.73
CA ASP A 371 -1.58 -3.04 -0.60
C ASP A 371 -0.65 -4.19 -0.19
N LYS A 372 -1.03 -5.44 -0.46
CA LYS A 372 -0.32 -6.64 0.00
C LYS A 372 0.31 -7.45 -1.14
N PHE A 373 0.16 -7.01 -2.39
CA PHE A 373 0.60 -7.78 -3.54
C PHE A 373 2.13 -7.89 -3.62
N GLU A 374 2.63 -9.13 -3.78
CA GLU A 374 4.04 -9.41 -3.97
C GLU A 374 4.34 -9.99 -5.36
N TYR A 375 4.72 -9.15 -6.31
CA TYR A 375 5.02 -9.59 -7.69
C TYR A 375 6.17 -10.61 -7.78
N ARG A 376 7.10 -10.59 -6.81
CA ARG A 376 8.26 -11.51 -6.76
C ARG A 376 7.86 -12.97 -6.49
N ARG A 377 6.65 -13.23 -5.97
CA ARG A 377 6.13 -14.60 -5.79
C ARG A 377 5.83 -15.28 -7.14
N GLY A 378 5.76 -14.51 -8.23
CA GLY A 378 5.60 -15.05 -9.58
C GLY A 378 4.17 -15.35 -10.00
N TYR A 379 3.20 -15.12 -9.11
CA TYR A 379 1.77 -15.21 -9.41
C TYR A 379 1.27 -13.93 -10.10
N LYS A 380 0.23 -14.07 -10.94
CA LYS A 380 -0.46 -12.92 -11.54
C LYS A 380 -1.26 -12.16 -10.49
N PHE A 381 -1.35 -10.84 -10.62
CA PHE A 381 -2.13 -10.03 -9.69
C PHE A 381 -3.60 -10.47 -9.64
N SER A 382 -4.19 -10.82 -10.79
CA SER A 382 -5.57 -11.29 -10.89
C SER A 382 -5.87 -12.49 -9.98
N THR A 383 -4.94 -13.43 -9.85
CA THR A 383 -5.11 -14.62 -9.00
C THR A 383 -5.16 -14.22 -7.54
N TYR A 384 -4.22 -13.38 -7.10
CA TYR A 384 -4.16 -12.89 -5.73
C TYR A 384 -5.38 -12.03 -5.38
N ALA A 385 -5.74 -11.08 -6.26
CA ALA A 385 -6.84 -10.15 -6.05
C ALA A 385 -8.20 -10.86 -6.00
N THR A 386 -8.38 -11.96 -6.75
CA THR A 386 -9.64 -12.71 -6.77
C THR A 386 -10.04 -13.16 -5.36
N TRP A 387 -9.09 -13.63 -4.55
CA TRP A 387 -9.36 -14.04 -3.18
C TRP A 387 -9.85 -12.89 -2.31
N TRP A 388 -9.11 -11.77 -2.29
CA TRP A 388 -9.48 -10.59 -1.49
C TRP A 388 -10.81 -9.98 -1.92
N ILE A 389 -11.11 -9.98 -3.22
CA ILE A 389 -12.39 -9.48 -3.76
C ILE A 389 -13.53 -10.37 -3.30
N ARG A 390 -13.41 -11.70 -3.44
CA ARG A 390 -14.44 -12.64 -3.00
C ARG A 390 -14.66 -12.55 -1.49
N GLN A 391 -13.59 -12.52 -0.71
CA GLN A 391 -13.65 -12.42 0.74
C GLN A 391 -14.35 -11.14 1.21
N ALA A 392 -14.12 -10.02 0.53
CA ALA A 392 -14.81 -8.77 0.83
C ALA A 392 -16.32 -8.85 0.52
N ILE A 393 -16.67 -9.41 -0.65
CA ILE A 393 -18.08 -9.57 -1.09
C ILE A 393 -18.85 -10.57 -0.22
N THR A 394 -18.23 -11.63 0.27
CA THR A 394 -18.92 -12.63 1.11
C THR A 394 -19.12 -12.13 2.55
N ARG A 395 -18.24 -11.24 3.04
CA ARG A 395 -18.33 -10.70 4.42
C ARG A 395 -19.25 -9.48 4.56
N SER A 396 -19.76 -8.94 3.46
CA SER A 396 -20.71 -7.82 3.39
C SER A 396 -22.14 -8.32 3.32
#